data_AF-A0A8S1P065-F1
#
_entry.id   AF-A0A8S1P065-F1
#
_cell.length_a   1.000
_cell.length_b   1.000
_cell.length_c   1.000
_cell.angle_alpha   90.00
_cell.angle_beta   90.00
_cell.angle_gamma   90.00
#
_symmetry.space_group_name_H-M   'P 1'
#
loop_
_entity.id
_entity.type
_entity.pdbx_description
1 polymer ?
#
loop_
_entity_poly.entity_id
_entity_poly.type
_entity_poly.pdbx_seq_one_letter_code
_entity_poly.pdbx_strand_id
1 'polypeptide(L)'
;MVLITIIRVLFTDIPFYLWLNQLSENHFPRIPSEWKLINPYSSNQYINCAGKDVYGGFNIFFGSSQIIGNFFNFPIHTHMRVNFTIYYIDSWDNHTLTLQLDNNYYFYSKDYYTERYDLCGSSLWKDDFEQVSIVQLHKDNSLTVSMRVNLDQAPDDESYGFREFTIELNVYYNCAEFYTECNFQGQVIKICNRQPNLTRSSQPTQIKSVRVPVRGRVILQSINYGKLELTEDLNCINEFTFPKYIP
;
A
#
# COMPACT_ATOMS: atom_id res chain seq x y z
N MET A 1 -49.13 6.16 4.13
CA MET A 1 -48.07 5.93 3.12
C MET A 1 -46.76 5.78 3.88
N VAL A 2 -46.16 4.59 3.91
CA VAL A 2 -44.89 4.36 4.61
C VAL A 2 -43.77 4.90 3.73
N LEU A 3 -43.12 5.99 4.15
CA LEU A 3 -41.91 6.50 3.50
C LEU A 3 -40.76 5.53 3.83
N ILE A 4 -40.42 4.67 2.88
CA ILE A 4 -39.28 3.75 3.01
C ILE A 4 -38.06 4.44 2.41
N THR A 5 -37.12 4.83 3.27
CA THR A 5 -35.77 5.22 2.87
C THR A 5 -34.82 4.11 3.25
N ILE A 6 -33.99 3.69 2.29
CA ILE A 6 -33.04 2.59 2.43
C ILE A 6 -31.63 3.15 2.24
N ILE A 7 -30.76 2.82 3.18
CA ILE A 7 -29.31 2.90 3.01
C ILE A 7 -28.78 1.49 3.08
N ARG A 8 -28.12 1.03 2.01
CA ARG A 8 -27.36 -0.21 2.03
C ARG A 8 -25.90 0.15 1.84
N VAL A 9 -25.07 -0.28 2.79
CA VAL A 9 -23.62 -0.22 2.67
C VAL A 9 -23.15 -1.64 2.44
N LEU A 10 -22.43 -1.84 1.34
CA LEU A 10 -21.89 -3.14 0.97
C LEU A 10 -20.37 -3.03 1.06
N PHE A 11 -19.78 -3.90 1.87
CA PHE A 11 -18.34 -4.00 2.06
C PHE A 11 -17.84 -5.20 1.25
N THR A 12 -16.62 -5.10 0.74
CA THR A 12 -15.92 -6.22 0.13
C THR A 12 -15.13 -6.98 1.20
N ASP A 13 -15.19 -8.31 1.20
CA ASP A 13 -14.52 -9.19 2.16
C ASP A 13 -12.99 -9.34 1.92
N ILE A 14 -12.35 -8.38 1.25
CA ILE A 14 -10.92 -8.47 0.95
C ILE A 14 -10.14 -8.09 2.22
N PRO A 15 -9.32 -8.99 2.78
CA PRO A 15 -8.61 -8.73 4.03
C PRO A 15 -7.46 -7.73 3.85
N PHE A 16 -6.89 -7.58 2.66
CA PHE A 16 -5.79 -6.65 2.41
C PHE A 16 -6.12 -5.76 1.20
N TYR A 17 -6.04 -4.45 1.40
CA TYR A 17 -6.24 -3.43 0.39
C TYR A 17 -4.89 -2.94 -0.11
N LEU A 18 -4.65 -2.97 -1.43
CA LEU A 18 -3.46 -2.38 -2.05
C LEU A 18 -3.46 -0.86 -1.84
N TRP A 19 -2.61 -0.38 -0.93
CA TRP A 19 -2.45 1.04 -0.60
C TRP A 19 -1.42 1.71 -1.49
N LEU A 20 -0.33 1.01 -1.80
CA LEU A 20 0.75 1.52 -2.63
C LEU A 20 1.23 0.47 -3.63
N ASN A 21 1.53 0.93 -4.84
CA ASN A 21 2.22 0.15 -5.87
C ASN A 21 3.25 1.05 -6.54
N GLN A 22 4.54 0.74 -6.39
CA GLN A 22 5.66 1.52 -6.91
C GLN A 22 6.70 0.60 -7.56
N LEU A 23 7.46 1.15 -8.50
CA LEU A 23 8.58 0.44 -9.16
C LEU A 23 8.15 -0.88 -9.84
N SER A 24 6.91 -0.95 -10.34
CA SER A 24 6.32 -2.18 -10.90
C SER A 24 6.33 -2.23 -12.43
N GLU A 25 6.58 -1.11 -13.09
CA GLU A 25 6.73 -1.07 -14.55
C GLU A 25 8.06 -1.70 -14.97
N ASN A 26 8.11 -2.25 -16.19
CA ASN A 26 9.37 -2.75 -16.77
C ASN A 26 10.40 -1.63 -16.91
N HIS A 27 9.96 -0.42 -17.21
CA HIS A 27 10.82 0.76 -17.20
C HIS A 27 10.22 1.78 -16.25
N PHE A 28 11.02 2.33 -15.34
CA PHE A 28 10.50 3.26 -14.35
C PHE A 28 10.26 4.62 -14.99
N PRO A 29 9.00 5.11 -15.04
CA PRO A 29 8.73 6.43 -15.60
C PRO A 29 9.34 7.55 -14.73
N ARG A 30 9.48 7.28 -13.44
CA ARG A 30 10.16 8.12 -12.45
C ARG A 30 10.49 7.30 -11.20
N ILE A 31 11.52 7.73 -10.48
CA ILE A 31 11.76 7.26 -9.12
C ILE A 31 10.84 8.00 -8.15
N PRO A 32 10.06 7.28 -7.31
CA PRO A 32 9.23 7.91 -6.30
C PRO A 32 10.07 8.63 -5.23
N SER A 33 9.65 9.82 -4.82
CA SER A 33 10.39 10.68 -3.88
C SER A 33 10.48 10.13 -2.45
N GLU A 34 9.66 9.13 -2.12
CA GLU A 34 9.68 8.45 -0.83
C GLU A 34 10.99 7.66 -0.62
N TRP A 35 11.62 7.24 -1.71
CA TRP A 35 12.84 6.45 -1.69
C TRP A 35 14.09 7.32 -1.70
N LYS A 36 15.06 6.94 -0.88
CA LYS A 36 16.37 7.57 -0.80
C LYS A 36 17.46 6.52 -0.82
N LEU A 37 18.52 6.82 -1.59
CA LEU A 37 19.74 6.03 -1.60
C LEU A 37 20.75 6.68 -0.66
N ILE A 38 21.30 5.89 0.26
CA ILE A 38 22.35 6.33 1.17
C ILE A 38 23.65 5.66 0.74
N ASN A 39 24.69 6.47 0.56
CA ASN A 39 26.00 6.06 0.06
C ASN A 39 25.93 5.21 -1.23
N PRO A 40 25.19 5.63 -2.28
CA PRO A 40 25.27 4.94 -3.56
C PRO A 40 26.66 5.15 -4.16
N TYR A 41 27.16 4.15 -4.90
CA TYR A 41 28.43 4.27 -5.62
C TYR A 41 28.33 5.24 -6.81
N SER A 42 27.16 5.28 -7.45
CA SER A 42 26.88 6.08 -8.64
C SER A 42 25.75 7.09 -8.39
N SER A 43 25.67 8.14 -9.21
CA SER A 43 24.53 9.06 -9.22
C SER A 43 23.28 8.46 -9.87
N ASN A 44 23.42 7.34 -10.59
CA ASN A 44 22.28 6.61 -11.14
C ASN A 44 21.46 6.02 -9.99
N GLN A 45 20.14 6.01 -10.16
CA GLN A 45 19.23 5.49 -9.14
C GLN A 45 18.68 4.10 -9.45
N TYR A 46 18.81 3.66 -10.70
CA TYR A 46 18.34 2.36 -11.17
C TYR A 46 19.19 1.92 -12.37
N ILE A 47 19.11 0.63 -12.68
CA ILE A 47 19.73 0.02 -13.85
C ILE A 47 18.73 -0.89 -14.56
N ASN A 48 18.87 -1.09 -15.87
CA ASN A 48 18.07 -2.05 -16.60
C ASN A 48 18.73 -3.45 -16.55
N CYS A 49 18.01 -4.42 -16.00
CA CYS A 49 18.39 -5.83 -15.96
C CYS A 49 17.46 -6.63 -16.89
N ALA A 50 17.98 -7.10 -18.02
CA ALA A 50 17.22 -7.89 -19.01
C ALA A 50 15.83 -7.32 -19.38
N GLY A 51 15.75 -6.00 -19.63
CA GLY A 51 14.52 -5.32 -20.00
C GLY A 51 13.64 -4.88 -18.83
N LYS A 52 14.12 -5.02 -17.59
CA LYS A 52 13.44 -4.59 -16.37
C LYS A 52 14.31 -3.67 -15.53
N ASP A 53 13.83 -2.48 -15.24
CA ASP A 53 14.51 -1.55 -14.36
C ASP A 53 14.47 -2.06 -12.92
N VAL A 54 15.60 -1.95 -12.24
CA VAL A 54 15.83 -2.34 -10.85
C VAL A 54 16.33 -1.12 -10.10
N TYR A 55 15.65 -0.73 -9.03
CA TYR A 55 16.04 0.43 -8.23
C TYR A 55 17.24 0.07 -7.35
N GLY A 56 18.28 0.90 -7.39
CA GLY A 56 19.62 0.46 -7.05
C GLY A 56 20.24 -0.34 -8.19
N GLY A 57 20.77 -1.52 -7.85
CA GLY A 57 21.28 -2.50 -8.80
C GLY A 57 22.78 -2.39 -9.05
N PHE A 58 23.22 -3.07 -10.11
CA PHE A 58 24.62 -3.21 -10.50
C PHE A 58 25.36 -1.87 -10.51
N ASN A 59 26.52 -1.82 -9.84
CA ASN A 59 27.41 -0.67 -9.78
C ASN A 59 26.73 0.62 -9.26
N ILE A 60 25.64 0.45 -8.51
CA ILE A 60 24.93 1.53 -7.82
C ILE A 60 24.91 1.22 -6.32
N PHE A 61 24.61 -0.02 -5.92
CA PHE A 61 24.44 -0.42 -4.53
C PHE A 61 25.17 -1.67 -4.12
N PHE A 62 25.96 -1.54 -3.05
CA PHE A 62 26.89 -2.55 -2.54
C PHE A 62 26.89 -2.54 -0.99
N GLY A 63 27.87 -3.21 -0.37
CA GLY A 63 27.98 -3.43 1.07
C GLY A 63 27.73 -2.23 1.98
N SER A 64 28.25 -1.05 1.61
CA SER A 64 28.11 0.16 2.45
C SER A 64 26.83 0.97 2.17
N SER A 65 26.05 0.56 1.17
CA SER A 65 24.88 1.29 0.73
C SER A 65 23.62 0.87 1.48
N GLN A 66 22.69 1.81 1.61
CA GLN A 66 21.37 1.54 2.21
C GLN A 66 20.25 2.17 1.39
N ILE A 67 19.14 1.43 1.29
CA ILE A 67 17.89 1.91 0.73
C ILE A 67 16.96 2.29 1.87
N ILE A 68 16.37 3.49 1.82
CA ILE A 68 15.36 3.92 2.78
C ILE A 68 14.11 4.39 2.05
N GLY A 69 12.95 3.86 2.44
CA GLY A 69 11.63 4.32 2.01
C GLY A 69 10.83 4.82 3.22
N ASN A 70 10.19 5.99 3.11
CA ASN A 70 9.32 6.51 4.16
C ASN A 70 7.91 6.75 3.63
N PHE A 71 6.93 6.11 4.25
CA PHE A 71 5.53 6.17 3.84
C PHE A 71 4.67 6.69 4.99
N PHE A 72 3.66 7.51 4.68
CA PHE A 72 2.85 8.21 5.68
C PHE A 72 1.37 8.20 5.28
N ASN A 73 0.52 8.69 6.18
CA ASN A 73 -0.93 8.85 5.98
C ASN A 73 -1.65 7.53 5.73
N PHE A 74 -1.22 6.46 6.40
CA PHE A 74 -1.95 5.19 6.33
C PHE A 74 -3.33 5.36 7.00
N PRO A 75 -4.40 4.82 6.41
CA PRO A 75 -5.68 4.71 7.10
C PRO A 75 -5.55 3.78 8.31
N ILE A 76 -6.53 3.82 9.22
CA ILE A 76 -6.58 2.88 10.36
C ILE A 76 -6.63 1.44 9.83
N HIS A 77 -5.71 0.61 10.29
CA HIS A 77 -5.59 -0.80 9.92
C HIS A 77 -5.06 -1.62 11.09
N THR A 78 -4.99 -2.94 10.92
CA THR A 78 -4.48 -3.85 11.96
C THR A 78 -3.25 -4.64 11.53
N HIS A 79 -3.13 -4.90 10.24
CA HIS A 79 -2.02 -5.63 9.66
C HIS A 79 -1.60 -4.96 8.37
N MET A 80 -0.37 -5.18 8.00
CA MET A 80 0.20 -4.73 6.75
C MET A 80 0.89 -5.88 6.07
N ARG A 81 0.79 -5.95 4.74
CA ARG A 81 1.62 -6.77 3.89
C ARG A 81 2.55 -5.88 3.08
N VAL A 82 3.83 -6.19 3.09
CA VAL A 82 4.83 -5.57 2.21
C VAL A 82 5.32 -6.64 1.25
N ASN A 83 5.24 -6.38 -0.06
CA ASN A 83 5.80 -7.26 -1.08
C ASN A 83 6.79 -6.51 -1.97
N PHE A 84 7.83 -7.19 -2.43
CA PHE A 84 8.78 -6.71 -3.42
C PHE A 84 9.58 -7.85 -4.02
N THR A 85 10.25 -7.61 -5.14
CA THR A 85 11.24 -8.53 -5.71
C THR A 85 12.62 -7.96 -5.49
N ILE A 86 13.45 -8.64 -4.69
CA ILE A 86 14.87 -8.32 -4.52
C ILE A 86 15.70 -8.98 -5.63
N TYR A 87 16.71 -8.27 -6.11
CA TYR A 87 17.72 -8.74 -7.06
C TYR A 87 19.06 -8.84 -6.32
N TYR A 88 19.64 -10.03 -6.35
CA TYR A 88 21.00 -10.34 -5.92
C TYR A 88 21.84 -10.40 -7.20
N ILE A 89 22.80 -9.49 -7.34
CA ILE A 89 23.48 -9.24 -8.60
C ILE A 89 24.95 -9.63 -8.48
N ASP A 90 25.41 -10.40 -9.46
CA ASP A 90 26.75 -10.96 -9.55
C ASP A 90 27.11 -11.86 -8.35
N SER A 91 28.29 -11.76 -7.74
CA SER A 91 28.89 -12.84 -6.95
C SER A 91 28.52 -12.84 -5.47
N TRP A 92 27.25 -13.04 -5.11
CA TRP A 92 26.82 -13.11 -3.71
C TRP A 92 27.21 -14.44 -3.03
N ASP A 93 28.21 -14.44 -2.13
CA ASP A 93 28.66 -15.65 -1.44
C ASP A 93 28.53 -15.66 0.11
N ASN A 94 27.41 -16.18 0.61
CA ASN A 94 27.05 -16.23 2.05
C ASN A 94 26.75 -14.84 2.64
N HIS A 95 26.18 -13.98 1.80
CA HIS A 95 25.75 -12.64 2.16
C HIS A 95 24.28 -12.63 2.59
N THR A 96 23.88 -11.58 3.30
CA THR A 96 22.56 -11.45 3.91
C THR A 96 22.00 -10.06 3.66
N LEU A 97 20.81 -10.04 3.06
CA LEU A 97 19.94 -8.88 3.07
C LEU A 97 19.26 -8.79 4.44
N THR A 98 19.39 -7.62 5.07
CA THR A 98 18.60 -7.22 6.23
C THR A 98 17.52 -6.25 5.79
N LEU A 99 16.28 -6.69 5.80
CA LEU A 99 15.09 -5.87 5.64
C LEU A 99 14.59 -5.44 7.02
N GLN A 100 14.41 -4.14 7.21
CA GLN A 100 13.81 -3.55 8.39
C GLN A 100 12.51 -2.84 8.02
N LEU A 101 11.43 -3.24 8.68
CA LEU A 101 10.12 -2.59 8.61
C LEU A 101 9.83 -2.00 9.99
N ASP A 102 9.98 -0.67 10.11
CA ASP A 102 10.02 0.06 11.38
C ASP A 102 11.07 -0.51 12.35
N ASN A 103 10.63 -1.24 13.39
CA ASN A 103 11.48 -1.85 14.40
C ASN A 103 11.60 -3.38 14.24
N ASN A 104 10.98 -3.96 13.21
CA ASN A 104 11.03 -5.39 12.93
C ASN A 104 12.09 -5.70 11.86
N TYR A 105 12.86 -6.76 12.08
CA TYR A 105 13.98 -7.17 11.21
C TYR A 105 13.71 -8.54 10.59
N TYR A 106 14.03 -8.66 9.30
CA TYR A 106 13.91 -9.85 8.49
C TYR A 106 15.23 -10.07 7.75
N PHE A 107 15.72 -11.29 7.73
CA PHE A 107 17.04 -11.64 7.18
C PHE A 107 16.89 -12.66 6.06
N TYR A 108 17.52 -12.40 4.92
CA TYR A 108 17.52 -13.27 3.75
C TYR A 108 18.97 -13.54 3.36
N SER A 109 19.45 -14.74 3.66
CA SER A 109 20.81 -15.16 3.33
C SER A 109 20.86 -15.80 1.95
N LYS A 110 21.96 -15.56 1.24
CA LYS A 110 22.16 -15.98 -0.14
C LYS A 110 23.57 -16.53 -0.31
N ASP A 111 23.66 -17.68 -0.96
CA ASP A 111 24.93 -18.38 -1.22
C ASP A 111 25.22 -18.41 -2.72
N TYR A 112 26.50 -18.41 -3.06
CA TYR A 112 27.03 -18.35 -4.44
C TYR A 112 26.39 -19.35 -5.41
N TYR A 113 26.13 -20.57 -4.95
CA TYR A 113 25.58 -21.63 -5.80
C TYR A 113 24.09 -21.48 -6.12
N THR A 114 23.44 -20.46 -5.58
CA THR A 114 22.01 -20.26 -5.76
C THR A 114 21.66 -19.29 -6.88
N GLU A 115 22.65 -18.58 -7.41
CA GLU A 115 22.58 -17.73 -8.61
C GLU A 115 22.41 -18.55 -9.89
N ARG A 116 21.60 -18.06 -10.83
CA ARG A 116 21.13 -18.88 -11.98
C ARG A 116 21.02 -18.15 -13.30
N TYR A 117 20.96 -16.82 -13.29
CA TYR A 117 20.60 -16.04 -14.45
C TYR A 117 21.70 -15.04 -14.82
N ASP A 118 21.68 -14.51 -16.03
CA ASP A 118 22.57 -13.44 -16.46
C ASP A 118 21.65 -12.29 -16.87
N LEU A 119 21.26 -11.48 -15.89
CA LEU A 119 20.23 -10.44 -15.99
C LEU A 119 20.87 -9.05 -15.98
N CYS A 120 21.92 -8.87 -15.19
CA CYS A 120 22.54 -7.59 -14.90
C CYS A 120 24.03 -7.75 -14.61
N GLY A 121 24.79 -6.67 -14.75
CA GLY A 121 26.20 -6.67 -14.34
C GLY A 121 27.12 -7.48 -15.24
N SER A 122 27.92 -8.34 -14.62
CA SER A 122 28.99 -9.10 -15.25
C SER A 122 28.49 -10.43 -15.79
N SER A 123 28.81 -10.75 -17.05
CA SER A 123 28.49 -12.06 -17.61
C SER A 123 29.28 -13.23 -16.98
N LEU A 124 30.31 -12.91 -16.18
CA LEU A 124 31.16 -13.90 -15.49
C LEU A 124 30.42 -14.55 -14.33
N TRP A 125 29.61 -13.77 -13.63
CA TRP A 125 28.82 -14.21 -12.50
C TRP A 125 27.37 -14.41 -12.93
N LYS A 126 26.53 -14.87 -12.01
CA LYS A 126 25.11 -15.05 -12.27
C LYS A 126 24.33 -14.29 -11.21
N ASP A 127 23.13 -13.88 -11.57
CA ASP A 127 22.20 -13.20 -10.70
C ASP A 127 21.16 -14.16 -10.15
N ASP A 128 20.47 -13.73 -9.11
CA ASP A 128 19.18 -14.27 -8.73
C ASP A 128 18.21 -13.18 -8.30
N PHE A 129 16.95 -13.55 -8.17
CA PHE A 129 15.95 -12.68 -7.59
C PHE A 129 14.97 -13.49 -6.76
N GLU A 130 14.42 -12.85 -5.73
CA GLU A 130 13.48 -13.47 -4.81
C GLU A 130 12.28 -12.56 -4.60
N GLN A 131 11.09 -13.14 -4.63
CA GLN A 131 9.87 -12.45 -4.23
C GLN A 131 9.70 -12.53 -2.72
N VAL A 132 9.73 -11.38 -2.07
CA VAL A 132 9.55 -11.22 -0.64
C VAL A 132 8.11 -10.79 -0.37
N SER A 133 7.45 -11.44 0.60
CA SER A 133 6.11 -11.08 1.09
C SER A 133 6.06 -11.23 2.60
N ILE A 134 6.02 -10.10 3.31
CA ILE A 134 5.96 -10.04 4.76
C ILE A 134 4.60 -9.55 5.22
N VAL A 135 3.96 -10.27 6.14
CA VAL A 135 2.76 -9.82 6.85
C VAL A 135 3.11 -9.58 8.31
N GLN A 136 2.81 -8.39 8.82
CA GLN A 136 3.02 -8.04 10.23
C GLN A 136 1.81 -7.33 10.83
N LEU A 137 1.67 -7.43 12.16
CA LEU A 137 0.80 -6.54 12.91
C LEU A 137 1.36 -5.13 12.77
N HIS A 138 0.54 -4.19 12.31
CA HIS A 138 0.93 -2.81 12.11
C HIS A 138 -0.31 -1.93 12.27
N LYS A 139 -0.16 -0.83 13.02
CA LYS A 139 -1.26 0.09 13.34
C LYS A 139 -0.86 1.56 13.20
N ASP A 140 0.43 1.83 13.08
CA ASP A 140 0.96 3.18 12.95
C ASP A 140 0.54 3.79 11.62
N ASN A 141 0.45 5.11 11.56
CA ASN A 141 0.01 5.83 10.36
C ASN A 141 1.13 6.02 9.31
N SER A 142 2.29 5.42 9.54
CA SER A 142 3.49 5.52 8.72
C SER A 142 4.28 4.22 8.77
N LEU A 143 5.15 4.01 7.79
CA LEU A 143 6.12 2.92 7.74
C LEU A 143 7.47 3.47 7.28
N THR A 144 8.53 3.10 8.00
CA THR A 144 9.90 3.22 7.51
C THR A 144 10.40 1.86 7.03
N VAL A 145 10.82 1.79 5.78
CA VAL A 145 11.48 0.63 5.19
C VAL A 145 12.95 0.92 5.06
N SER A 146 13.79 -0.02 5.49
CA SER A 146 15.23 0.02 5.28
C SER A 146 15.72 -1.32 4.75
N MET A 147 16.51 -1.30 3.68
CA MET A 147 17.21 -2.47 3.16
C MET A 147 18.71 -2.21 3.24
N ARG A 148 19.44 -3.17 3.82
CA ARG A 148 20.90 -3.16 3.95
C ARG A 148 21.43 -4.56 3.67
N VAL A 149 22.68 -4.65 3.26
CA VAL A 149 23.36 -5.91 2.98
C VAL A 149 24.72 -5.91 3.68
N ASN A 150 25.35 -7.07 3.83
CA ASN A 150 26.69 -7.19 4.38
C ASN A 150 27.73 -7.62 3.33
N LEU A 151 27.50 -7.27 2.05
CA LEU A 151 28.45 -7.48 0.95
C LEU A 151 29.82 -6.91 1.29
N ASP A 152 30.87 -7.58 0.84
CA ASP A 152 32.25 -7.23 1.16
C ASP A 152 33.13 -6.93 -0.07
N GLN A 153 32.59 -7.09 -1.28
CA GLN A 153 33.25 -6.73 -2.53
C GLN A 153 32.82 -5.36 -3.09
N ALA A 154 33.45 -5.01 -4.21
CA ALA A 154 33.19 -3.78 -4.94
C ALA A 154 31.81 -3.81 -5.65
N PRO A 155 31.23 -2.64 -5.96
CA PRO A 155 29.90 -2.56 -6.58
C PRO A 155 29.78 -3.19 -7.97
N ASP A 156 30.89 -3.38 -8.68
CA ASP A 156 30.94 -4.06 -9.97
C ASP A 156 31.13 -5.58 -9.85
N ASP A 157 31.16 -6.11 -8.64
CA ASP A 157 31.29 -7.54 -8.32
C ASP A 157 30.13 -8.04 -7.44
N GLU A 158 29.69 -7.23 -6.47
CA GLU A 158 28.56 -7.55 -5.61
C GLU A 158 27.59 -6.38 -5.49
N SER A 159 26.37 -6.59 -5.99
CA SER A 159 25.35 -5.54 -6.01
C SER A 159 23.96 -6.02 -5.64
N TYR A 160 23.07 -5.10 -5.28
CA TYR A 160 21.66 -5.39 -5.14
C TYR A 160 20.75 -4.26 -5.56
N GLY A 161 19.51 -4.62 -5.84
CA GLY A 161 18.43 -3.67 -5.97
C GLY A 161 17.09 -4.37 -5.82
N PHE A 162 16.01 -3.63 -5.99
CA PHE A 162 14.68 -4.21 -5.92
C PHE A 162 13.72 -3.54 -6.89
N ARG A 163 12.56 -4.18 -7.06
CA ARG A 163 11.43 -3.63 -7.81
C ARG A 163 10.12 -4.22 -7.30
N GLU A 164 9.01 -3.83 -7.92
CA GLU A 164 7.66 -4.37 -7.67
C GLU A 164 7.20 -4.18 -6.21
N PHE A 165 7.48 -3.01 -5.63
CA PHE A 165 7.21 -2.74 -4.23
C PHE A 165 5.74 -2.36 -3.99
N THR A 166 5.09 -3.11 -3.11
CA THR A 166 3.69 -2.89 -2.74
C THR A 166 3.51 -2.88 -1.23
N ILE A 167 2.56 -2.06 -0.79
CA ILE A 167 2.05 -2.06 0.58
C ILE A 167 0.56 -2.34 0.51
N GLU A 168 0.11 -3.37 1.21
CA GLU A 168 -1.29 -3.67 1.39
C GLU A 168 -1.69 -3.57 2.87
N LEU A 169 -2.85 -2.99 3.16
CA LEU A 169 -3.31 -2.75 4.52
C LEU A 169 -4.58 -3.54 4.83
N ASN A 170 -4.63 -4.18 5.99
CA ASN A 170 -5.84 -4.80 6.52
C ASN A 170 -6.68 -3.76 7.27
N VAL A 171 -7.57 -3.10 6.52
CA VAL A 171 -8.48 -2.08 7.05
C VAL A 171 -9.59 -2.78 7.84
N TYR A 172 -9.35 -2.92 9.14
CA TYR A 172 -10.24 -3.64 10.06
C TYR A 172 -11.59 -2.91 10.25
N TYR A 173 -11.59 -1.58 10.22
CA TYR A 173 -12.79 -0.74 10.24
C TYR A 173 -12.93 -0.02 8.90
N ASN A 174 -13.68 -0.61 7.97
CA ASN A 174 -14.06 0.06 6.73
C ASN A 174 -15.44 0.67 6.92
N CYS A 175 -15.57 1.99 6.78
CA CYS A 175 -16.78 2.73 7.14
C CYS A 175 -17.28 3.59 5.97
N ALA A 176 -18.58 3.57 5.74
CA ALA A 176 -19.25 4.66 5.04
C ALA A 176 -19.47 5.80 6.04
N GLU A 177 -19.10 7.02 5.66
CA GLU A 177 -19.33 8.21 6.49
C GLU A 177 -20.38 9.11 5.83
N PHE A 178 -21.39 9.51 6.58
CA PHE A 178 -22.49 10.32 6.11
C PHE A 178 -22.52 11.64 6.87
N TYR A 179 -22.41 12.74 6.15
CA TYR A 179 -22.26 14.09 6.72
C TYR A 179 -23.50 14.94 6.49
N THR A 180 -23.82 15.80 7.46
CA THR A 180 -24.97 16.72 7.37
C THR A 180 -24.73 17.92 6.45
N GLU A 181 -23.49 18.21 6.09
CA GLU A 181 -23.10 19.30 5.20
C GLU A 181 -22.32 18.79 3.97
N CYS A 182 -22.18 19.62 2.95
CA CYS A 182 -21.36 19.28 1.79
C CYS A 182 -19.87 19.34 2.14
N ASN A 183 -19.04 18.68 1.34
CA ASN A 183 -17.58 18.60 1.51
C ASN A 183 -17.13 17.97 2.83
N PHE A 184 -17.88 16.97 3.32
CA PHE A 184 -17.54 16.18 4.50
C PHE A 184 -17.48 16.99 5.80
N GLN A 185 -18.40 17.94 5.95
CA GLN A 185 -18.51 18.84 7.11
C GLN A 185 -19.77 18.56 7.94
N GLY A 186 -19.87 19.19 9.11
CA GLY A 186 -20.99 19.01 10.03
C GLY A 186 -20.96 17.71 10.83
N GLN A 187 -22.13 17.23 11.26
CA GLN A 187 -22.25 15.98 12.01
C GLN A 187 -22.03 14.77 11.10
N VAL A 188 -21.34 13.75 11.61
CA VAL A 188 -21.02 12.52 10.87
C VAL A 188 -21.64 11.29 11.51
N ILE A 189 -22.26 10.43 10.69
CA ILE A 189 -22.57 9.05 11.05
C ILE A 189 -21.58 8.14 10.36
N LYS A 190 -21.13 7.10 11.06
CA LYS A 190 -20.30 6.05 10.46
C LYS A 190 -21.06 4.72 10.48
N ILE A 191 -21.13 4.06 9.32
CA ILE A 191 -21.61 2.68 9.20
C ILE A 191 -20.43 1.82 8.78
N CYS A 192 -19.99 0.92 9.65
CA CYS A 192 -18.78 0.13 9.44
C CYS A 192 -19.08 -1.37 9.33
N ASN A 193 -18.25 -2.09 8.57
CA ASN A 193 -18.35 -3.54 8.30
C ASN A 193 -18.40 -4.44 9.54
N ARG A 194 -17.94 -3.95 10.69
CA ARG A 194 -17.86 -4.71 11.97
C ARG A 194 -18.44 -3.96 13.16
N GLN A 195 -19.30 -2.96 12.95
CA GLN A 195 -20.11 -2.37 14.03
C GLN A 195 -21.54 -2.92 14.02
N PRO A 196 -22.10 -3.29 15.18
CA PRO A 196 -23.50 -3.67 15.29
C PRO A 196 -24.41 -2.47 14.97
N ASN A 197 -25.60 -2.79 14.46
CA ASN A 197 -26.67 -1.88 14.02
C ASN A 197 -26.67 -0.50 14.70
N LEU A 198 -26.67 0.57 13.89
CA LEU A 198 -26.85 1.94 14.36
C LEU A 198 -28.08 2.03 15.28
N THR A 199 -27.89 2.51 16.51
CA THR A 199 -29.00 2.89 17.39
C THR A 199 -29.73 4.10 16.81
N ARG A 200 -31.04 3.93 16.60
CA ARG A 200 -31.97 4.85 15.90
C ARG A 200 -31.92 6.31 16.37
N SER A 201 -31.54 6.57 17.61
CA SER A 201 -31.53 7.89 18.25
C SER A 201 -30.39 8.82 17.81
N SER A 202 -29.45 8.33 17.00
CA SER A 202 -28.27 9.09 16.53
C SER A 202 -28.29 9.41 15.03
N GLN A 203 -29.40 9.17 14.33
CA GLN A 203 -29.53 9.42 12.90
C GLN A 203 -29.81 10.92 12.63
N PRO A 204 -28.90 11.66 11.97
CA PRO A 204 -29.17 12.99 11.48
C PRO A 204 -30.27 12.91 10.43
N THR A 205 -31.12 13.92 10.45
CA THR A 205 -32.30 13.98 9.59
C THR A 205 -31.95 14.19 8.12
N GLN A 206 -30.70 14.56 7.81
CA GLN A 206 -30.29 15.00 6.48
C GLN A 206 -28.84 14.62 6.18
N ILE A 207 -28.62 14.02 5.01
CA ILE A 207 -27.30 13.74 4.46
C ILE A 207 -27.05 14.68 3.27
N LYS A 208 -25.88 15.33 3.27
CA LYS A 208 -25.40 16.21 2.20
C LYS A 208 -24.11 15.74 1.55
N SER A 209 -23.25 14.99 2.23
CA SER A 209 -22.08 14.36 1.58
C SER A 209 -21.80 12.97 2.16
N VAL A 210 -21.13 12.13 1.37
CA VAL A 210 -20.89 10.73 1.72
C VAL A 210 -19.45 10.34 1.37
N ARG A 211 -18.70 9.82 2.34
CA ARG A 211 -17.48 9.05 2.05
C ARG A 211 -17.84 7.59 1.85
N VAL A 212 -17.46 7.04 0.70
CA VAL A 212 -17.71 5.64 0.38
C VAL A 212 -16.60 4.80 1.02
N PRO A 213 -16.94 3.66 1.65
CA PRO A 213 -15.94 2.76 2.21
C PRO A 213 -15.01 2.27 1.10
N VAL A 214 -13.73 2.08 1.41
CA VAL A 214 -12.71 1.67 0.42
C VAL A 214 -13.16 0.40 -0.30
N ARG A 215 -13.26 0.47 -1.65
CA ARG A 215 -13.78 -0.61 -2.55
C ARG A 215 -15.18 -1.13 -2.21
N GLY A 216 -15.88 -0.49 -1.28
CA GLY A 216 -17.28 -0.76 -1.00
C GLY A 216 -18.20 0.07 -1.88
N ARG A 217 -19.49 -0.01 -1.58
CA ARG A 217 -20.49 0.83 -2.23
C ARG A 217 -21.58 1.24 -1.27
N VAL A 218 -22.12 2.43 -1.49
CA VAL A 218 -23.28 2.95 -0.76
C VAL A 218 -24.44 3.06 -1.72
N ILE A 219 -25.57 2.48 -1.36
CA ILE A 219 -26.82 2.61 -2.11
C ILE A 219 -27.78 3.44 -1.26
N LEU A 220 -28.13 4.61 -1.75
CA LEU A 220 -29.16 5.50 -1.20
C LEU A 220 -30.44 5.32 -2.01
N GLN A 221 -31.55 5.01 -1.36
CA GLN A 221 -32.84 4.87 -2.04
C GLN A 221 -33.97 5.51 -1.23
N SER A 222 -34.77 6.36 -1.88
CA SER A 222 -35.96 6.99 -1.30
C SER A 222 -37.03 7.19 -2.37
N ILE A 223 -38.31 7.22 -1.99
CA ILE A 223 -39.43 7.50 -2.90
C ILE A 223 -39.25 8.87 -3.59
N ASN A 224 -38.77 9.88 -2.86
CA ASN A 224 -38.62 11.24 -3.40
C ASN A 224 -37.32 11.43 -4.20
N TYR A 225 -36.33 10.56 -3.98
CA TYR A 225 -34.97 10.71 -4.54
C TYR A 225 -34.63 9.68 -5.62
N GLY A 226 -35.40 8.58 -5.71
CA GLY A 226 -35.03 7.43 -6.53
C GLY A 226 -33.92 6.61 -5.88
N LYS A 227 -33.14 5.89 -6.70
CA LYS A 227 -32.00 5.06 -6.27
C LYS A 227 -30.70 5.68 -6.79
N LEU A 228 -29.73 5.89 -5.90
CA LEU A 228 -28.37 6.34 -6.19
C LEU A 228 -27.37 5.31 -5.65
N GLU A 229 -26.45 4.87 -6.49
CA GLU A 229 -25.39 3.94 -6.14
C GLU A 229 -24.04 4.67 -6.24
N LEU A 230 -23.28 4.64 -5.15
CA LEU A 230 -22.02 5.36 -4.99
C LEU A 230 -20.89 4.34 -4.82
N THR A 231 -19.90 4.40 -5.70
CA THR A 231 -18.63 3.67 -5.63
C THR A 231 -17.45 4.57 -5.32
N GLU A 232 -17.68 5.89 -5.28
CA GLU A 232 -16.72 6.95 -4.98
C GLU A 232 -17.37 8.00 -4.07
N ASP A 233 -16.54 8.81 -3.40
CA ASP A 233 -16.99 9.85 -2.48
C ASP A 233 -17.92 10.87 -3.18
N LEU A 234 -19.01 11.22 -2.50
CA LEU A 234 -19.99 12.20 -2.97
C LEU A 234 -19.84 13.50 -2.16
N ASN A 235 -19.25 14.52 -2.79
CA ASN A 235 -18.99 15.81 -2.15
C ASN A 235 -20.25 16.60 -1.78
N CYS A 236 -21.34 16.44 -2.53
CA CYS A 236 -22.59 17.15 -2.25
C CYS A 236 -23.78 16.45 -2.91
N ILE A 237 -24.92 16.40 -2.23
CA ILE A 237 -26.19 15.90 -2.74
C ILE A 237 -27.31 16.85 -2.33
N ASN A 238 -28.28 17.05 -3.23
CA ASN A 238 -29.50 17.76 -2.89
C ASN A 238 -30.27 16.94 -1.85
N GLU A 239 -30.26 17.43 -0.62
CA GLU A 239 -30.84 16.92 0.62
C GLU A 239 -31.44 15.49 0.56
N PHE A 240 -30.67 14.48 0.99
CA PHE A 240 -31.23 13.14 1.23
C PHE A 240 -31.72 13.04 2.67
N THR A 241 -33.03 13.04 2.88
CA THR A 241 -33.65 13.06 4.22
C THR A 241 -33.83 11.65 4.78
N PHE A 242 -33.37 11.41 6.02
CA PHE A 242 -33.80 10.23 6.78
C PHE A 242 -35.27 10.43 7.19
N PRO A 243 -36.16 9.46 6.99
CA PRO A 243 -37.50 9.54 7.50
C PRO A 243 -37.41 9.49 9.02
N LYS A 244 -37.81 10.58 9.68
CA LYS A 244 -38.13 10.51 11.11
C LYS A 244 -39.22 9.45 11.24
N TYR A 245 -38.98 8.41 12.03
CA TYR A 245 -40.06 7.51 12.39
C TYR A 245 -41.05 8.34 13.21
N ILE A 246 -42.19 8.69 12.60
CA ILE A 246 -43.34 9.19 13.35
C ILE A 246 -43.98 7.93 13.93
N PRO A 247 -44.02 7.78 15.26
CA PRO A 247 -44.58 6.58 15.91
C PRO A 247 -46.01 6.31 15.46
#